data_AF-U2RMM6-F1
#
_entry.id   AF-U2RMM6-F1
#
_cell.length_a   1.000
_cell.length_b   1.000
_cell.length_c   1.000
_cell.angle_alpha   90.00
_cell.angle_beta   90.00
_cell.angle_gamma   90.00
#
_symmetry.space_group_name_H-M   'P 1'
#
loop_
_entity.id
_entity.type
_entity.pdbx_description
1 polymer ?
#
loop_
_entity_poly.entity_id
_entity_poly.type
_entity_poly.pdbx_seq_one_letter_code
_entity_poly.pdbx_strand_id
1 'polypeptide(L)' 'MKIKNLHIKEFKGLRDISINFEKNDEPLDLVVLAGSNGSGEN' A
#
# COMPACT_ATOMS: atom_id res chain seq x y z
N MET A 1 3.17 -10.99 -12.69
CA MET A 1 2.06 -10.93 -11.72
C MET A 1 2.07 -9.53 -11.10
N LYS A 2 0.96 -8.78 -11.14
CA LYS A 2 0.85 -7.42 -10.57
C LYS A 2 0.02 -7.43 -9.27
N ILE A 3 0.37 -6.59 -8.30
CA ILE A 3 -0.37 -6.45 -7.02
C ILE A 3 -1.58 -5.56 -7.26
N LYS A 4 -2.75 -5.97 -6.75
CA LYS A 4 -4.01 -5.20 -6.85
C LYS A 4 -4.36 -4.47 -5.56
N ASN A 5 -4.24 -5.16 -4.43
CA ASN A 5 -4.59 -4.62 -3.12
C ASN A 5 -3.57 -5.06 -2.06
N LEU A 6 -3.29 -4.16 -1.12
CA LEU A 6 -2.56 -4.44 0.11
C LEU A 6 -3.49 -4.16 1.29
N HIS A 7 -3.62 -5.12 2.21
CA HIS A 7 -4.36 -4.95 3.45
C HIS A 7 -3.47 -5.35 4.64
N ILE A 8 -3.23 -4.40 5.54
CA ILE A 8 -2.47 -4.59 6.78
C ILE A 8 -3.46 -4.49 7.94
N LYS A 9 -3.70 -5.61 8.62
CA LYS A 9 -4.51 -5.64 9.85
C LYS A 9 -3.75 -5.05 11.02
N GLU A 10 -2.58 -5.60 11.33
CA GLU A 10 -1.67 -5.05 12.32
C GLU A 10 -0.22 -5.46 11.98
N PHE A 11 0.67 -4.47 11.86
CA PHE A 11 2.10 -4.71 11.65
C PHE A 11 2.92 -3.50 12.05
N LYS A 12 3.92 -3.69 12.94
CA LYS A 12 4.84 -2.62 13.40
C LYS A 12 4.15 -1.29 13.77
N GLY A 13 2.95 -1.35 14.37
CA GLY A 13 2.18 -0.16 14.75
C GLY A 13 1.24 0.41 13.67
N LEU A 14 1.31 -0.08 12.43
CA LEU A 14 0.31 0.15 11.40
C LEU A 14 -0.91 -0.73 11.68
N ARG A 15 -2.11 -0.14 11.60
CA ARG A 15 -3.38 -0.84 11.82
C ARG A 15 -4.39 -0.46 10.76
N ASP A 16 -5.12 -1.46 10.28
CA ASP A 16 -6.25 -1.32 9.35
C ASP A 16 -5.96 -0.46 8.11
N ILE A 17 -4.77 -0.62 7.52
CA ILE A 17 -4.39 0.06 6.28
C ILE A 17 -4.82 -0.76 5.08
N SER A 18 -5.51 -0.13 4.13
CA SER A 18 -5.87 -0.72 2.85
C SER A 18 -5.45 0.20 1.71
N ILE A 19 -4.66 -0.33 0.76
CA ILE A 19 -4.22 0.40 -0.42
C ILE A 19 -4.66 -0.37 -1.66
N ASN A 20 -5.37 0.29 -2.55
CA ASN A 20 -5.74 -0.23 -3.86
C ASN A 20 -4.77 0.34 -4.92
N PHE A 21 -4.18 -0.54 -5.71
CA PHE A 21 -3.24 -0.23 -6.78
C PHE A 21 -3.87 -0.32 -8.18
N GLU A 22 -5.20 -0.35 -8.25
CA GLU A 22 -5.96 -0.31 -9.50
C GLU A 22 -6.68 1.04 -9.66
N LYS A 23 -6.80 1.47 -10.91
CA LYS A 23 -7.62 2.61 -11.31
C LYS A 23 -8.45 2.18 -12.51
N ASN A 24 -9.77 2.32 -12.42
CA ASN A 24 -10.70 1.86 -13.48
C ASN A 24 -10.49 0.38 -13.83
N ASP A 25 -10.33 -0.49 -12.82
CA ASP A 25 -10.08 -1.93 -12.96
C ASP A 25 -8.76 -2.31 -13.68
N GLU A 26 -7.88 -1.34 -13.92
CA GLU A 26 -6.55 -1.54 -14.50
C GLU A 26 -5.45 -1.35 -13.45
N PRO A 27 -4.46 -2.26 -13.35
CA PRO A 27 -3.33 -2.10 -12.43
C PRO A 27 -2.43 -0.93 -12.80
N LEU A 28 -2.09 -0.10 -11.81
CA LEU A 28 -1.15 1.00 -11.99
C LEU A 28 0.25 0.49 -12.39
N ASP A 29 0.88 1.18 -13.34
CA ASP A 29 2.24 0.84 -13.79
C ASP A 29 3.33 1.37 -12.85
N LEU A 30 3.05 2.46 -12.12
CA LEU A 30 3.93 3.06 -11.14
C LEU A 30 3.14 3.47 -9.89
N VAL A 31 3.67 3.09 -8.73
CA VAL A 31 3.18 3.50 -7.43
C VAL A 31 4.37 3.94 -6.60
N VAL A 32 4.25 5.09 -5.94
CA VAL A 32 5.26 5.61 -5.01
C VAL A 32 4.63 5.68 -3.63
N LEU A 33 5.28 5.02 -2.67
CA LEU A 33 4.99 5.18 -1.24
C LEU A 33 6.02 6.17 -0.68
N ALA A 34 5.54 7.21 0.00
CA ALA A 34 6.38 8.25 0.58
C ALA A 34 5.85 8.67 1.97
N GLY A 35 6.77 8.93 2.91
CA GLY A 35 6.46 9.25 4.28
C GLY A 35 7.72 9.61 5.10
N SER A 36 7.49 10.02 6.34
CA SER A 36 8.54 10.39 7.28
C SER A 36 9.15 9.17 7.98
N ASN A 37 10.40 9.25 8.45
CA ASN A 37 11.01 8.17 9.23
C ASN A 37 10.09 7.67 10.36
N GLY A 38 9.84 6.36 10.38
CA GLY A 38 8.94 5.71 11.36
C GLY A 38 7.48 5.57 10.89
N SER A 39 7.14 6.02 9.68
CA SER A 39 5.83 5.86 9.01
C SER A 39 5.43 4.42 8.68
N GLY A 40 6.36 3.46 8.82
CA GLY A 40 6.11 2.04 8.50
C GLY A 40 6.33 1.65 7.03
N GLU A 41 7.01 2.50 6.25
CA GLU A 41 7.43 2.18 4.88
C GLU A 41 8.54 1.10 4.79
N ASN A 42 9.25 0.82 5.88
CA ASN A 42 10.37 -0.14 5.99
C ASN A 42 10.13 -1.33 6.95
#